data_AF-A0A9D8ANC8-F1
#
_entry.id   AF-A0A9D8ANC8-F1
#
_cell.length_a   1.000
_cell.length_b   1.000
_cell.length_c   1.000
_cell.angle_alpha   90.00
_cell.angle_beta   90.00
_cell.angle_gamma   90.00
#
_symmetry.space_group_name_H-M   'P 1'
#
loop_
_entity.id
_entity.type
_entity.pdbx_description
1 polymer ?
#
loop_
_entity_poly.entity_id
_entity_poly.type
_entity_poly.pdbx_seq_one_letter_code
_entity_poly.pdbx_strand_id
1 'polypeptide(L)'
;MSLHFNGLPDGVNPFDIRGASTYYNQVQSHRLALLIQQSLLEKTKLPNFGLHFSTLAICRAPQMITVLIEPGFLTIPLEEMLILTKPHKEKVVSAIVEALEQFLEESK
;
A
#
# COMPACT_ATOMS: atom_id res chain seq x y z
N MET A 1 8.87 -3.77 6.64
CA MET A 1 7.65 -3.62 5.84
C MET A 1 6.50 -4.24 6.60
N SER A 2 5.34 -3.58 6.64
CA SER A 2 4.10 -4.13 7.20
C SER A 2 3.02 -4.17 6.13
N LEU A 3 2.20 -5.23 6.11
CA LEU A 3 1.09 -5.40 5.18
C LEU A 3 -0.22 -5.50 5.99
N HIS A 4 -1.15 -4.59 5.70
CA HIS A 4 -2.45 -4.45 6.36
C HIS A 4 -3.54 -4.33 5.29
N PHE A 5 -4.77 -4.10 5.72
CA PHE A 5 -5.85 -3.62 4.86
C PHE A 5 -6.52 -2.42 5.51
N ASN A 6 -6.95 -1.46 4.70
CA ASN A 6 -7.69 -0.31 5.18
C ASN A 6 -9.04 -0.74 5.78
N GLY A 7 -9.54 0.09 6.69
CA GLY A 7 -10.92 0.09 7.15
C GLY A 7 -11.50 1.51 7.06
N LEU A 8 -12.77 1.62 6.69
CA LEU A 8 -13.47 2.90 6.69
C LEU A 8 -13.64 3.40 8.12
N PRO A 9 -13.44 4.71 8.37
CA PRO A 9 -13.91 5.33 9.60
C PRO A 9 -15.44 5.45 9.59
N ASP A 10 -16.02 5.58 10.78
CA ASP A 10 -17.46 5.75 10.94
C ASP A 10 -17.98 7.00 10.19
N GLY A 11 -19.13 6.85 9.52
CA GLY A 11 -19.84 7.96 8.88
C GLY A 11 -19.28 8.44 7.54
N VAL A 12 -18.34 7.71 6.93
CA VAL A 12 -17.73 8.10 5.65
C VAL A 12 -18.33 7.35 4.46
N ASN A 13 -18.47 8.03 3.33
CA ASN A 13 -19.00 7.48 2.09
C ASN A 13 -17.97 6.55 1.41
N PRO A 14 -18.28 5.25 1.21
CA PRO A 14 -17.37 4.29 0.58
C PRO A 14 -17.09 4.57 -0.91
N PHE A 15 -17.88 5.42 -1.57
CA PHE A 15 -17.60 5.82 -2.96
C PHE A 15 -16.46 6.83 -3.06
N ASP A 16 -16.24 7.60 -1.99
CA ASP A 16 -15.22 8.67 -1.94
C ASP A 16 -13.88 8.16 -1.40
N ILE A 17 -13.90 7.14 -0.54
CA ILE A 17 -12.72 6.57 0.11
C ILE A 17 -12.61 5.08 -0.24
N ARG A 18 -11.67 4.74 -1.12
CA ARG A 18 -11.43 3.36 -1.55
C ARG A 18 -10.07 3.19 -2.24
N GLY A 19 -9.62 1.95 -2.38
CA GLY A 19 -8.43 1.58 -3.13
C GLY A 19 -7.15 1.42 -2.29
N ALA A 20 -6.02 1.41 -2.97
CA ALA A 20 -4.72 1.09 -2.37
C ALA A 20 -4.04 2.33 -1.78
N SER A 21 -3.36 2.17 -0.65
CA SER A 21 -2.51 3.18 -0.03
C SER A 21 -1.20 2.61 0.49
N THR A 22 -0.21 3.49 0.60
CA THR A 22 1.10 3.19 1.17
C THR A 22 1.51 4.33 2.09
N TYR A 23 2.11 4.00 3.24
CA TYR A 23 2.47 4.96 4.29
C TYR A 23 3.95 4.91 4.57
N TYR A 24 4.52 6.09 4.83
CA TYR A 24 5.91 6.28 5.21
C TYR A 24 6.01 7.38 6.26
N ASN A 25 7.13 7.43 6.99
CA ASN A 25 7.40 8.50 7.96
C ASN A 25 8.80 9.12 7.79
N GLN A 26 9.76 8.35 7.28
CA GLN A 26 11.13 8.80 7.11
C GLN A 26 11.41 9.13 5.66
N VAL A 27 12.22 10.16 5.42
CA VAL A 27 12.60 10.59 4.07
C VAL A 27 13.23 9.44 3.28
N GLN A 28 14.11 8.65 3.90
CA GLN A 28 14.71 7.47 3.24
C GLN A 28 13.69 6.39 2.83
N SER A 29 12.49 6.38 3.42
CA SER A 29 11.44 5.41 3.08
C SER A 29 10.49 5.89 2.00
N HIS A 30 10.51 7.19 1.68
CA HIS A 30 9.59 7.78 0.70
C HIS A 30 9.71 7.13 -0.68
N ARG A 31 10.95 6.89 -1.15
CA ARG A 31 11.17 6.33 -2.49
C ARG A 31 10.57 4.93 -2.63
N LEU A 32 10.84 4.05 -1.67
CA LEU A 32 10.25 2.71 -1.65
C LEU A 32 8.72 2.76 -1.58
N ALA A 33 8.17 3.62 -0.72
CA ALA A 33 6.72 3.77 -0.58
C ALA A 33 6.05 4.25 -1.89
N LEU A 34 6.68 5.19 -2.59
CA LEU A 34 6.20 5.66 -3.90
C LEU A 34 6.20 4.56 -4.95
N LEU A 35 7.29 3.77 -5.05
CA LEU A 35 7.39 2.67 -6.00
C LEU A 35 6.33 1.60 -5.76
N ILE A 36 6.13 1.22 -4.49
CA ILE A 36 5.08 0.27 -4.10
C ILE A 36 3.71 0.81 -4.47
N GLN A 37 3.41 2.07 -4.16
CA GLN A 37 2.12 2.67 -4.48
C GLN A 37 1.86 2.65 -5.99
N GLN A 38 2.84 3.06 -6.81
CA GLN A 38 2.70 3.07 -8.27
C GLN A 38 2.46 1.66 -8.83
N SER A 39 3.25 0.68 -8.38
CA SER A 39 3.13 -0.70 -8.85
C SER A 39 1.80 -1.34 -8.43
N LEU A 40 1.31 -1.06 -7.22
CA LEU A 40 0.00 -1.52 -6.77
C LEU A 40 -1.12 -1.02 -7.69
N LEU A 41 -1.12 0.27 -8.03
CA LEU A 41 -2.13 0.85 -8.92
C LEU A 41 -2.06 0.23 -10.32
N GLU A 42 -0.84 0.00 -10.81
CA GLU A 42 -0.64 -0.61 -12.12
C GLU A 42 -1.17 -2.06 -12.18
N LYS A 43 -0.81 -2.91 -11.21
CA LYS A 43 -1.14 -4.34 -11.27
C LYS A 43 -2.57 -4.64 -10.81
N THR A 44 -3.03 -3.99 -9.75
CA THR A 44 -4.34 -4.30 -9.14
C THR A 44 -5.50 -3.58 -9.83
N LYS A 45 -5.22 -2.43 -10.48
CA LYS A 45 -6.23 -1.51 -11.02
C LYS A 45 -7.21 -0.97 -9.98
N LEU A 46 -6.87 -1.08 -8.69
CA LEU A 46 -7.63 -0.43 -7.64
C LEU A 46 -7.42 1.09 -7.69
N PRO A 47 -8.39 1.87 -7.20
CA PRO A 47 -8.24 3.32 -7.09
C PRO A 47 -7.03 3.72 -6.23
N ASN A 48 -6.55 4.93 -6.46
CA ASN A 48 -5.46 5.50 -5.68
C ASN A 48 -6.01 6.16 -4.41
N PHE A 49 -5.92 5.48 -3.26
CA PHE A 49 -6.25 6.09 -1.98
C PHE A 49 -5.13 7.00 -1.46
N GLY A 50 -3.88 6.72 -1.85
CA GLY A 50 -2.80 7.70 -1.77
C GLY A 50 -1.51 7.19 -1.14
N LEU A 51 -0.49 8.03 -1.25
CA LEU A 51 0.79 7.88 -0.58
C LEU A 51 0.84 8.87 0.59
N HIS A 52 0.92 8.36 1.81
CA HIS A 52 0.69 9.17 3.01
C HIS A 52 1.94 9.26 3.89
N PHE A 53 2.30 10.49 4.25
CA PHE A 53 3.22 10.72 5.36
C PHE A 53 2.45 10.57 6.68
N SER A 54 2.80 9.57 7.50
CA SER A 54 2.05 9.27 8.73
C SER A 54 2.96 8.83 9.87
N THR A 55 2.56 9.14 11.10
CA THR A 55 3.29 8.84 12.34
C THR A 55 2.90 7.48 12.93
N LEU A 56 2.62 6.49 12.09
CA LEU A 56 2.33 5.12 12.54
C LEU A 56 3.52 4.56 13.32
N ALA A 57 3.27 3.90 14.44
CA ALA A 57 4.32 3.40 15.34
C ALA A 57 5.37 2.56 14.60
N ILE A 58 4.92 1.76 13.62
CA ILE A 58 5.78 0.90 12.80
C ILE A 58 6.66 1.66 11.80
N CYS A 59 6.24 2.84 11.34
CA CYS A 59 6.99 3.68 10.40
C CYS A 59 7.91 4.69 11.11
N ARG A 60 7.66 4.98 12.39
CA ARG A 60 8.39 6.01 13.17
C ARG A 60 9.79 5.62 13.62
N ALA A 61 10.14 4.33 13.62
CA ALA A 61 11.42 3.87 14.17
C ALA A 61 12.58 4.22 13.22
N PRO A 62 13.50 5.14 13.59
CA PRO A 62 14.44 5.78 12.67
C PRO A 62 15.59 4.89 12.15
N GLN A 63 15.67 3.64 12.60
CA GLN A 63 16.86 2.82 12.39
C GLN A 63 16.87 2.06 11.06
N MET A 64 15.76 2.02 10.31
CA MET A 64 15.69 1.29 9.04
C MET A 64 14.56 1.81 8.12
N ILE A 65 14.69 1.52 6.82
CA ILE A 65 13.64 1.79 5.82
C ILE A 65 12.37 1.00 6.20
N THR A 66 11.26 1.74 6.36
CA THR A 66 9.98 1.17 6.80
C THR A 66 8.82 1.77 6.03
N VAL A 67 7.95 0.88 5.55
CA VAL A 67 6.70 1.21 4.85
C VAL A 67 5.58 0.33 5.39
N LEU A 68 4.38 0.89 5.44
CA LEU A 68 3.14 0.15 5.67
C LEU A 68 2.29 0.20 4.41
N ILE A 69 1.77 -0.94 4.00
CA ILE A 69 1.05 -1.13 2.73
C ILE A 69 -0.37 -1.58 3.06
N GLU A 70 -1.36 -0.93 2.45
CA GLU A 70 -2.77 -1.31 2.52
C GLU A 70 -3.32 -1.42 1.10
N PRO A 71 -3.32 -2.62 0.49
CA PRO A 71 -3.63 -2.79 -0.93
C PRO A 71 -5.13 -2.80 -1.24
N GLY A 72 -5.96 -2.24 -0.35
CA GLY A 72 -7.42 -2.17 -0.47
C GLY A 72 -8.13 -2.09 0.88
N PHE A 73 -9.45 -1.95 0.86
CA PHE A 73 -10.32 -1.87 2.02
C PHE A 73 -11.06 -3.19 2.28
N LEU A 74 -10.99 -3.72 3.51
CA LEU A 74 -11.82 -4.87 3.91
C LEU A 74 -13.29 -4.48 4.13
N THR A 75 -13.55 -3.22 4.49
CA THR A 75 -14.90 -2.73 4.77
C THR A 75 -15.69 -2.37 3.50
N ILE A 76 -15.09 -2.48 2.31
CA ILE A 76 -15.75 -2.23 1.02
C ILE A 76 -16.04 -3.58 0.36
N PRO A 77 -17.30 -4.00 0.21
CA PRO A 77 -17.64 -5.35 -0.23
C PRO A 77 -16.98 -5.77 -1.55
N LEU A 78 -16.90 -4.85 -2.53
CA LEU A 78 -16.28 -5.14 -3.82
C LEU A 78 -14.76 -5.36 -3.70
N GLU A 79 -14.09 -4.61 -2.84
CA GLU A 79 -12.65 -4.77 -2.62
C GLU A 79 -12.37 -6.00 -1.75
N GLU A 80 -13.16 -6.24 -0.70
CA GLU A 80 -13.09 -7.44 0.12
C GLU A 80 -13.20 -8.71 -0.75
N MET A 81 -14.21 -8.78 -1.63
CA MET A 81 -14.37 -9.89 -2.56
C MET A 81 -13.12 -10.09 -3.44
N LEU A 82 -12.54 -9.01 -3.97
CA LEU A 82 -11.30 -9.07 -4.76
C LEU A 82 -10.12 -9.57 -3.93
N ILE A 83 -9.90 -9.00 -2.74
CA ILE A 83 -8.83 -9.31 -1.80
C ILE A 83 -8.80 -10.80 -1.44
N LEU A 84 -9.96 -11.43 -1.34
CA LEU A 84 -10.06 -12.86 -1.01
C LEU A 84 -9.60 -13.77 -2.16
N THR A 85 -9.62 -13.29 -3.40
CA THR A 85 -9.27 -14.10 -4.57
C THR A 85 -7.76 -14.34 -4.69
N LYS A 86 -7.38 -15.55 -5.12
CA LYS A 86 -5.97 -15.89 -5.40
C LYS A 86 -5.35 -15.01 -6.51
N PRO A 87 -6.01 -14.76 -7.66
CA PRO A 87 -5.43 -13.92 -8.71
C PRO A 87 -5.15 -12.48 -8.25
N HIS A 88 -5.99 -11.90 -7.38
CA HIS A 88 -5.74 -10.57 -6.85
C HIS A 88 -4.54 -10.56 -5.89
N LYS A 89 -4.44 -11.56 -5.00
CA LYS A 89 -3.27 -11.71 -4.12
C LYS A 89 -1.97 -11.83 -4.90
N GLU A 90 -1.97 -12.59 -6.00
CA GLU A 90 -0.81 -12.70 -6.89
C GLU A 90 -0.42 -11.35 -7.50
N LYS A 91 -1.40 -10.54 -7.95
CA LYS A 91 -1.13 -9.18 -8.45
C LYS A 91 -0.51 -8.27 -7.39
N VAL A 92 -1.01 -8.32 -6.15
CA VAL A 92 -0.46 -7.55 -5.02
C VAL A 92 0.97 -7.98 -4.72
N VAL A 93 1.24 -9.28 -4.67
CA VAL A 93 2.58 -9.81 -4.44
C VAL A 93 3.53 -9.39 -5.56
N SER A 94 3.14 -9.56 -6.83
CA SER A 94 3.95 -9.13 -7.97
C SER A 94 4.25 -7.64 -7.93
N ALA A 95 3.28 -6.80 -7.59
CA ALA A 95 3.50 -5.36 -7.45
C ALA A 95 4.56 -5.01 -6.39
N ILE A 96 4.47 -5.66 -5.22
CA ILE A 96 5.40 -5.41 -4.12
C ILE A 96 6.81 -5.90 -4.47
N VAL A 97 6.93 -7.08 -5.09
CA VAL A 97 8.23 -7.64 -5.50
C VAL A 97 8.89 -6.75 -6.56
N GLU A 98 8.16 -6.35 -7.59
CA GLU A 98 8.69 -5.50 -8.66
C GLU A 98 9.16 -4.13 -8.13
N ALA A 99 8.39 -3.53 -7.22
CA ALA A 99 8.79 -2.29 -6.57
C ALA A 99 10.04 -2.45 -5.68
N LEU A 100 10.19 -3.59 -5.00
CA LEU A 100 11.37 -3.89 -4.19
C LEU A 100 12.61 -4.12 -5.06
N GLU A 101 12.48 -4.86 -6.15
CA GLU A 101 13.57 -5.10 -7.10
C GLU A 101 14.07 -3.78 -7.69
N GLN A 102 13.15 -2.93 -8.14
CA GLN A 102 13.48 -1.60 -8.65
C GLN A 102 14.16 -0.75 -7.58
N PHE A 103 13.63 -0.72 -6.36
CA PHE A 103 14.23 0.05 -5.26
C PHE A 103 15.67 -0.40 -4.94
N LEU A 104 15.91 -1.71 -4.94
CA LEU A 104 17.22 -2.28 -4.68
C LEU A 104 18.21 -2.01 -5.83
N GLU A 105 17.74 -2.00 -7.08
CA GLU A 105 18.56 -1.63 -8.23
C GLU A 105 18.95 -0.15 -8.22
N GLU A 106 18.03 0.74 -7.87
CA GLU A 106 18.28 2.18 -7.72
C GLU A 106 19.20 2.53 -6.54
N SER A 107 19.36 1.61 -5.59
CA SER A 107 20.17 1.81 -4.37
C SER A 107 21.59 1.26 -4.47
N LYS A 108 21.98 0.70 -5.62
CA LYS A 108 23.36 0.25 -5.91
C LYS A 108 24.23 1.42 -6.34
#